data_AF-A0AAU7BHI2-F1
#
_entry.id   AF-A0AAU7BHI2-F1
#
_cell.length_a   1.000
_cell.length_b   1.000
_cell.length_c   1.000
_cell.angle_alpha   90.00
_cell.angle_beta   90.00
_cell.angle_gamma   90.00
#
_symmetry.space_group_name_H-M   'P 1'
#
loop_
_entity.id
_entity.type
_entity.pdbx_description
1 polymer ?
#
loop_
_entity_poly.entity_id
_entity_poly.type
_entity_poly.pdbx_seq_one_letter_code
_entity_poly.pdbx_strand_id
1 'polypeptide(L)'
;MMAVAQVNAAIGMEILLKTSVARPNGNHGQVDETYDLDIDLIQAAHQDLQRVGIVDIKRKWADKHDLLTLFYAVPATLRSHLDLTRHEECIERYRNVFTNLSVRGRLTWWL
;
A
#
# COMPACT_ATOMS: atom_id res chain seq x y z
N MET A 1 14.28 3.51 -18.15
CA MET A 1 14.93 3.54 -16.82
C MET A 1 14.06 4.41 -15.94
N MET A 2 13.40 3.87 -14.92
CA MET A 2 12.67 4.73 -13.97
C MET A 2 13.67 5.64 -13.25
N ALA A 3 13.31 6.90 -13.03
CA ALA A 3 14.16 7.82 -12.31
C ALA A 3 14.23 7.37 -10.83
N VAL A 4 15.43 7.34 -10.25
CA VAL A 4 15.64 7.01 -8.81
C VAL A 4 14.68 7.78 -7.90
N ALA A 5 14.38 9.03 -8.25
CA ALA A 5 13.41 9.86 -7.54
C ALA A 5 11.99 9.26 -7.49
N GLN A 6 11.52 8.64 -8.58
CA GLN A 6 10.19 8.00 -8.64
C GLN A 6 10.13 6.77 -7.73
N VAL A 7 11.20 5.97 -7.72
CA VAL A 7 11.30 4.81 -6.83
C VAL A 7 11.31 5.25 -5.37
N ASN A 8 12.11 6.28 -5.03
CA ASN A 8 12.16 6.81 -3.67
C ASN A 8 10.81 7.39 -3.22
N ALA A 9 10.11 8.10 -4.11
CA ALA A 9 8.78 8.63 -3.82
C ALA A 9 7.75 7.52 -3.59
N ALA A 10 7.78 6.47 -4.42
CA ALA A 10 6.91 5.31 -4.26
C ALA A 10 7.18 4.56 -2.94
N ILE A 11 8.46 4.40 -2.54
CA ILE A 11 8.83 3.76 -1.27
C ILE A 11 8.33 4.61 -0.09
N GLY A 12 8.57 5.93 -0.14
CA GLY A 12 8.09 6.83 0.89
C GLY A 12 6.57 6.77 1.04
N MET A 13 5.85 6.70 -0.09
CA MET A 13 4.39 6.57 -0.08
C MET A 13 3.94 5.22 0.48
N GLU A 14 4.58 4.12 0.10
CA GLU A 14 4.27 2.80 0.65
C GLU A 14 4.42 2.77 2.17
N ILE A 15 5.51 3.32 2.71
CA ILE A 15 5.75 3.41 4.14
C ILE A 15 4.63 4.20 4.82
N LEU A 16 4.30 5.39 4.30
CA LEU A 16 3.27 6.27 4.88
C LEU A 16 1.88 5.64 4.88
N LEU A 17 1.54 4.92 3.81
CA LEU A 17 0.26 4.21 3.73
C LEU A 17 0.25 2.99 4.68
N LYS A 18 1.35 2.24 4.75
CA LYS A 18 1.50 1.09 5.67
C LYS A 18 1.40 1.50 7.14
N THR A 19 1.99 2.63 7.53
CA THR A 19 1.87 3.11 8.92
C THR A 19 0.44 3.45 9.29
N SER A 20 -0.38 3.88 8.32
CA SER A 20 -1.79 4.23 8.53
C SER A 20 -2.71 3.01 8.67
N VAL A 21 -2.25 1.83 8.25
CA VAL A 21 -2.97 0.55 8.35
C VAL A 21 -2.24 -0.46 9.23
N ALA A 22 -1.24 -0.01 9.98
CA ALA A 22 -0.55 -0.81 10.97
C ALA A 22 -1.41 -0.93 12.23
N ARG A 23 -1.46 -2.12 12.80
CA ARG A 23 -2.13 -2.41 14.07
C ARG A 23 -1.15 -3.04 15.05
N PRO A 24 -1.31 -2.79 16.36
CA PRO A 24 -0.49 -3.44 17.38
C PRO A 24 -0.58 -4.97 17.27
N ASN A 25 0.57 -5.64 17.32
CA ASN A 25 0.71 -7.07 17.46
C ASN A 25 1.42 -7.40 18.79
N GLY A 26 0.63 -7.44 19.86
CA GLY A 26 1.13 -7.68 21.21
C GLY A 26 1.61 -6.42 21.93
N ASN A 27 1.61 -6.49 23.27
CA ASN A 27 2.10 -5.43 24.16
C ASN A 27 1.51 -4.03 23.89
N HIS A 28 0.26 -3.92 23.44
CA HIS A 28 -0.32 -2.61 23.14
C HIS A 28 -0.35 -1.70 24.38
N GLY A 29 0.23 -0.51 24.26
CA GLY A 29 0.43 0.45 25.32
C GLY A 29 1.58 0.11 26.27
N GLN A 30 2.45 -0.85 25.94
CA GLN A 30 3.52 -1.35 26.80
C GLN A 30 4.88 -1.34 26.07
N VAL A 31 5.95 -1.58 26.84
CA VAL A 31 7.30 -1.77 26.28
C VAL A 31 7.28 -3.00 25.36
N ASP A 32 8.05 -2.94 24.28
CA ASP A 32 8.11 -3.98 23.24
C ASP A 32 6.78 -4.19 22.49
N GLU A 33 5.96 -3.14 22.33
CA GLU A 33 4.85 -3.11 21.37
C GLU A 33 5.38 -3.30 19.94
N THR A 34 4.87 -4.31 19.24
CA THR A 34 5.18 -4.53 17.82
C THR A 34 3.96 -4.21 16.97
N TYR A 35 4.16 -4.04 15.66
CA TYR A 35 3.09 -3.67 14.73
C TYR A 35 3.12 -4.58 13.52
N ASP A 36 1.94 -5.04 13.11
CA ASP A 36 1.72 -5.74 11.85
C ASP A 36 0.73 -4.97 10.98
N LEU A 37 0.72 -5.27 9.68
CA LEU A 37 -0.29 -4.74 8.78
C LEU A 37 -1.65 -5.36 9.08
N ASP A 38 -2.70 -4.54 9.04
CA ASP A 38 -4.07 -5.03 9.05
C ASP A 38 -4.41 -5.65 7.68
N ILE A 39 -4.13 -6.96 7.55
CA ILE A 39 -4.34 -7.71 6.32
C ILE A 39 -5.82 -7.75 5.92
N ASP A 40 -6.74 -7.76 6.89
CA ASP A 40 -8.18 -7.81 6.63
C ASP A 40 -8.64 -6.49 6.00
N LEU A 41 -8.15 -5.36 6.52
CA LEU A 41 -8.41 -4.03 5.98
C LEU A 41 -7.86 -3.87 4.55
N ILE A 42 -6.63 -4.32 4.32
CA ILE A 42 -5.99 -4.30 2.99
C ILE A 42 -6.78 -5.21 2.01
N GLN A 43 -7.22 -6.38 2.48
CA GLN A 43 -8.00 -7.31 1.67
C GLN A 43 -9.39 -6.76 1.31
N ALA A 44 -10.03 -6.03 2.22
CA ALA A 44 -11.29 -5.36 1.94
C ALA A 44 -11.13 -4.29 0.84
N ALA A 45 -10.10 -3.45 0.94
CA ALA A 45 -9.80 -2.45 -0.08
C ALA A 45 -9.52 -3.09 -1.45
N HIS A 46 -8.76 -4.20 -1.48
CA HIS A 46 -8.52 -4.97 -2.69
C HIS A 46 -9.81 -5.47 -3.33
N GLN A 47 -10.74 -6.02 -2.54
CA GLN A 47 -12.04 -6.50 -3.02
C GLN A 47 -12.90 -5.36 -3.57
N ASP A 48 -12.88 -4.19 -2.94
CA ASP A 48 -13.60 -3.02 -3.46
C ASP A 48 -13.02 -2.57 -4.80
N LEU A 49 -11.70 -2.55 -4.94
CA LEU A 49 -11.03 -2.26 -6.21
C LEU A 49 -11.33 -3.30 -7.30
N GLN A 50 -11.54 -4.56 -6.94
CA GLN A 50 -12.00 -5.59 -7.87
C GLN A 50 -13.44 -5.34 -8.34
N ARG A 51 -14.33 -4.95 -7.42
CA ARG A 51 -15.75 -4.66 -7.75
C ARG A 51 -15.88 -3.52 -8.75
N VAL A 52 -15.02 -2.50 -8.66
CA VAL A 52 -15.00 -1.37 -9.60
C VAL A 52 -14.15 -1.64 -10.85
N GLY A 53 -13.55 -2.83 -10.99
CA GLY A 53 -12.80 -3.24 -12.18
C GLY A 53 -11.38 -2.69 -12.29
N ILE A 54 -10.85 -2.08 -11.23
CA ILE A 54 -9.49 -1.51 -11.18
C ILE A 54 -8.43 -2.59 -10.93
N VAL A 55 -8.79 -3.68 -10.25
CA VAL A 55 -7.93 -4.85 -10.01
C VAL A 55 -8.54 -6.08 -10.66
N ASP A 56 -7.69 -6.94 -11.24
CA ASP A 56 -8.12 -8.21 -11.84
C ASP A 56 -8.86 -9.08 -10.80
N ILE A 57 -10.09 -9.47 -11.13
CA ILE A 57 -10.94 -10.34 -10.31
C ILE A 57 -10.31 -11.72 -10.06
N LYS A 58 -9.38 -12.16 -10.92
CA LYS A 58 -8.63 -13.42 -10.74
C LYS A 58 -7.60 -13.33 -9.62
N ARG A 59 -7.20 -12.12 -9.20
CA ARG A 59 -6.21 -11.93 -8.13
C ARG A 59 -6.86 -12.19 -6.78
N LYS A 60 -6.66 -13.39 -6.24
CA LYS A 60 -7.32 -13.83 -4.98
C LYS A 60 -6.87 -13.07 -3.74
N TRP A 61 -5.58 -12.74 -3.66
CA TRP A 61 -4.97 -12.11 -2.48
C TRP A 61 -4.54 -10.69 -2.79
N ALA A 62 -4.78 -9.80 -1.82
CA ALA A 62 -4.32 -8.43 -1.90
C ALA A 62 -2.79 -8.34 -1.99
N ASP A 63 -2.31 -7.43 -2.82
CA ASP A 63 -0.91 -7.08 -2.84
C ASP A 63 -0.62 -6.07 -1.73
N LYS A 64 0.14 -6.47 -0.71
CA LYS A 64 0.55 -5.55 0.36
C LYS A 64 1.52 -4.46 -0.11
N HIS A 65 1.95 -4.48 -1.38
CA HIS A 65 2.81 -3.49 -2.01
C HIS A 65 2.11 -2.68 -3.12
N ASP A 66 0.85 -2.98 -3.45
CA ASP A 66 0.10 -2.18 -4.42
C ASP A 66 -0.34 -0.87 -3.76
N LEU A 67 0.27 0.24 -4.18
CA LEU A 67 0.06 1.55 -3.55
C LEU A 67 -1.40 1.98 -3.58
N LEU A 68 -2.14 1.62 -4.64
CA LEU A 68 -3.56 1.97 -4.76
C LEU A 68 -4.41 1.19 -3.77
N THR A 69 -4.15 -0.11 -3.61
CA THR A 69 -4.80 -0.94 -2.58
C THR A 69 -4.51 -0.42 -1.19
N LEU A 70 -3.24 -0.10 -0.89
CA LEU A 70 -2.87 0.51 0.39
C LEU A 70 -3.55 1.87 0.60
N PHE A 71 -3.64 2.71 -0.43
CA PHE A 71 -4.34 3.99 -0.37
C PHE A 71 -5.81 3.81 -0.01
N TYR A 72 -6.53 2.91 -0.67
CA TYR A 72 -7.94 2.66 -0.37
C TYR A 72 -8.17 1.95 0.97
N ALA A 73 -7.16 1.24 1.51
CA ALA A 73 -7.20 0.69 2.85
C ALA A 73 -7.12 1.77 3.94
N VAL A 74 -6.52 2.93 3.64
CA VAL A 74 -6.51 4.06 4.57
C VAL A 74 -7.92 4.66 4.71
N PRO A 75 -8.44 4.86 5.94
CA PRO A 75 -9.75 5.47 6.15
C PRO A 75 -9.92 6.79 5.39
N ALA A 76 -11.08 6.98 4.76
CA ALA A 76 -11.35 8.14 3.92
C ALA A 76 -11.15 9.48 4.66
N THR A 77 -11.49 9.52 5.95
CA THR A 77 -11.27 10.68 6.82
C THR A 77 -9.79 11.03 6.94
N LEU A 78 -8.93 10.03 7.14
CA LEU A 78 -7.48 10.23 7.23
C LEU A 78 -6.88 10.63 5.88
N ARG A 79 -7.35 10.02 4.77
CA ARG A 79 -6.94 10.42 3.42
C ARG A 79 -7.25 11.88 3.12
N SER A 80 -8.43 12.35 3.53
CA SER A 80 -8.83 13.75 3.36
C SER A 80 -8.02 14.69 4.25
N HIS A 81 -7.83 14.37 5.53
CA HIS A 81 -7.04 15.19 6.45
C HIS A 81 -5.57 15.33 6.04
N LEU A 82 -4.98 14.27 5.50
CA LEU A 82 -3.60 14.26 5.03
C LEU A 82 -3.44 14.78 3.59
N ASP A 83 -4.53 15.22 2.95
CA ASP A 83 -4.55 15.68 1.56
C ASP A 83 -3.87 14.65 0.63
N LEU A 84 -4.14 13.35 0.87
CA LEU A 84 -3.63 12.25 0.04
C LEU A 84 -4.43 12.11 -1.25
N THR A 85 -5.69 12.56 -1.26
CA THR A 85 -6.60 12.48 -2.40
C THR A 85 -6.04 13.20 -3.63
N ARG A 86 -5.31 14.31 -3.46
CA ARG A 86 -4.66 15.02 -4.59
C ARG A 86 -3.62 14.17 -5.32
N HIS A 87 -3.10 13.13 -4.68
CA HIS A 87 -2.06 12.26 -5.22
C HIS A 87 -2.61 10.95 -5.79
N GLU A 88 -3.92 10.73 -5.75
CA GLU A 88 -4.54 9.47 -6.14
C GLU A 88 -4.19 9.05 -7.58
N GLU A 89 -4.25 9.98 -8.53
CA GLU A 89 -3.88 9.71 -9.93
C GLU A 89 -2.41 9.28 -10.07
N CYS A 90 -1.51 9.94 -9.31
CA CYS A 90 -0.10 9.56 -9.26
C CYS A 90 0.09 8.18 -8.63
N ILE A 91 -0.62 7.90 -7.53
CA ILE A 91 -0.59 6.60 -6.85
C ILE A 91 -1.04 5.49 -7.80
N GLU A 92 -2.16 5.69 -8.50
CA GLU A 92 -2.67 4.72 -9.48
C GLU A 92 -1.66 4.49 -10.61
N ARG A 93 -1.10 5.56 -11.19
CA ARG A 93 -0.11 5.47 -12.26
C ARG A 93 1.14 4.70 -11.86
N TYR A 94 1.57 4.84 -10.61
CA TYR A 94 2.80 4.24 -10.09
C TYR A 94 2.55 3.04 -9.16
N ARG A 95 1.32 2.54 -9.08
CA ARG A 95 0.91 1.47 -8.14
C ARG A 95 1.70 0.18 -8.24
N ASN A 96 2.23 -0.10 -9.44
CA ASN A 96 3.01 -1.29 -9.78
C ASN A 96 4.51 -0.99 -9.98
N VAL A 97 5.02 0.14 -9.47
CA VAL A 97 6.46 0.49 -9.57
C VAL A 97 7.35 -0.67 -9.12
N PHE A 98 6.94 -1.41 -8.10
CA PHE A 98 7.73 -2.52 -7.53
C PHE A 98 7.48 -3.87 -8.23
N THR A 99 6.29 -4.10 -8.76
CA THR A 99 5.91 -5.36 -9.42
C THR A 99 6.35 -5.40 -10.89
N ASN A 100 6.35 -4.26 -11.58
CA ASN A 100 6.83 -4.14 -12.98
C ASN A 100 8.36 -4.15 -13.12
N LEU A 101 9.12 -4.06 -12.02
CA LEU A 101 10.59 -4.24 -12.04
C LEU A 101 11.01 -5.72 -12.20
N SER A 102 10.08 -6.66 -12.26
CA SER A 102 10.37 -8.11 -12.46
C SER A 102 10.96 -8.48 -13.83
N VAL A 103 11.42 -7.52 -14.64
CA VAL A 103 12.37 -7.76 -15.75
C VAL A 103 13.74 -7.13 -15.47
N ARG A 104 14.29 -7.30 -14.26
CA ARG A 104 15.71 -7.53 -13.94
C ARG A 104 15.96 -7.24 -12.46
N GLY A 105 16.15 -8.29 -11.68
CA GLY A 105 16.62 -8.19 -10.29
C GLY A 105 15.50 -8.42 -9.31
N ARG A 106 15.41 -9.66 -8.83
CA ARG A 106 14.54 -10.09 -7.76
C ARG A 106 15.04 -9.46 -6.45
N LEU A 107 14.69 -8.21 -6.19
CA LEU A 107 14.92 -7.58 -4.90
C LEU A 107 13.79 -7.99 -3.97
N THR A 108 14.06 -8.97 -3.13
CA THR A 108 13.20 -9.35 -2.00
C THR A 108 13.44 -8.34 -0.89
N TRP A 109 12.57 -7.33 -0.79
CA TRP A 109 12.59 -6.39 0.32
C TRP A 109 11.59 -6.86 1.38
N TRP A 110 12.10 -7.32 2.52
CA TRP A 110 11.33 -7.61 3.71
C TRP A 110 11.03 -6.29 4.44
N LEU A 111 9.87 -5.70 4.13
CA LEU A 111 9.10 -4.80 5.00
C LEU A 111 7.61 -5.18 4.88
#